data_AF-A0ABD0QW05-F1
#
_entry.id   AF-A0ABD0QW05-F1
#
_cell.length_a   1.000
_cell.length_b   1.000
_cell.length_c   1.000
_cell.angle_alpha   90.00
_cell.angle_beta   90.00
_cell.angle_gamma   90.00
#
_symmetry.space_group_name_H-M   'P 1'
#
loop_
_entity.id
_entity.type
_entity.pdbx_description
1 polymer ?
#
loop_
_entity_poly.entity_id
_entity_poly.type
_entity_poly.pdbx_seq_one_letter_code
_entity_poly.pdbx_strand_id
1 'polypeptide(L)'
;HLLGMNVTDFARAILTPRIKVGRDFVQKAQTQEQAEFAVEALAKATYERLFRWLVMRINKALDKTKRQGASFIGILDIAGFEIFELNSFEQLCINYTNEKLQQLFNHTMFVLEQEEYQREGIEWSFIDFGLDLQPCIELIEKPAGPPGILALLDEECWFPKATDKSFVEKVVQELGNNPKFQKPKKLKDDADFCIIHYAGKVDYKANEWLMKNMDPLNDNVATLLNQSSDKFVSELWKDGMKL
;
A
#
# COMPACT_ATOMS: atom_id res chain seq x y z
N HIS A 1 -31.14 1.14 -1.05
CA HIS A 1 -31.90 -0.06 -0.64
C HIS A 1 -30.99 -1.11 -0.03
N LEU A 2 -30.08 -1.75 -0.79
CA LEU A 2 -29.20 -2.81 -0.28
C LEU A 2 -28.35 -2.43 0.94
N LEU A 3 -27.82 -1.20 0.96
CA LEU A 3 -26.97 -0.72 2.06
C LEU A 3 -27.77 -0.22 3.28
N GLY A 4 -29.09 -0.38 3.32
CA GLY A 4 -29.91 0.04 4.46
C GLY A 4 -29.94 1.55 4.73
N MET A 5 -29.68 2.36 3.70
CA MET A 5 -29.59 3.84 3.79
C MET A 5 -30.71 4.56 3.04
N ASN A 6 -31.03 5.78 3.50
CA ASN A 6 -31.91 6.72 2.81
C ASN A 6 -31.23 7.25 1.53
N VAL A 7 -31.95 7.18 0.39
CA VAL A 7 -31.41 7.57 -0.93
C VAL A 7 -31.13 9.07 -1.02
N THR A 8 -31.99 9.90 -0.44
CA THR A 8 -31.84 11.37 -0.46
C THR A 8 -30.64 11.81 0.35
N ASP A 9 -30.42 11.21 1.52
CA ASP A 9 -29.27 11.55 2.36
C ASP A 9 -27.96 11.06 1.74
N PHE A 10 -27.96 9.87 1.14
CA PHE A 10 -26.80 9.37 0.38
C PHE A 10 -26.45 10.29 -0.80
N ALA A 11 -27.46 10.67 -1.61
CA ALA A 11 -27.24 11.57 -2.75
C ALA A 11 -26.70 12.93 -2.29
N ARG A 12 -27.21 13.47 -1.18
CA ARG A 12 -26.69 14.71 -0.59
C ARG A 12 -25.24 14.54 -0.12
N ALA A 13 -24.92 13.43 0.56
CA ALA A 13 -23.58 13.16 1.05
C ALA A 13 -22.54 13.04 -0.09
N ILE A 14 -22.92 12.44 -1.23
CA ILE A 14 -22.04 12.32 -2.40
C ILE A 14 -21.92 13.64 -3.16
N LEU A 15 -23.03 14.31 -3.47
CA LEU A 15 -23.05 15.46 -4.38
C LEU A 15 -22.75 16.79 -3.68
N THR A 16 -23.17 16.93 -2.41
CA THR A 16 -23.01 18.15 -1.60
C THR A 16 -22.57 17.83 -0.17
N PRO A 17 -21.42 17.14 0.01
CA PRO A 17 -20.90 16.78 1.33
C PRO A 17 -20.74 18.00 2.24
N ARG A 18 -20.98 17.81 3.54
CA ARG A 18 -20.65 18.81 4.57
C ARG A 18 -19.20 18.60 4.99
N ILE A 19 -18.38 19.61 4.80
CA ILE A 19 -16.95 19.59 5.12
C ILE A 19 -16.73 20.49 6.34
N LYS A 20 -16.02 19.99 7.34
CA LYS A 20 -15.63 20.77 8.50
C LYS A 20 -14.41 21.63 8.15
N VAL A 21 -14.52 22.95 8.28
CA VAL A 21 -13.43 23.90 8.05
C VAL A 21 -13.25 24.71 9.33
N GLY A 22 -12.18 24.41 10.08
CA GLY A 22 -11.98 24.98 11.41
C GLY A 22 -13.09 24.55 12.37
N ARG A 23 -13.91 25.52 12.80
CA ARG A 23 -15.06 25.28 13.70
C ARG A 23 -16.40 25.18 12.97
N ASP A 24 -16.46 25.53 11.69
CA ASP A 24 -17.70 25.61 10.92
C ASP A 24 -17.87 24.43 9.95
N PHE A 25 -19.09 24.22 9.47
CA PHE A 25 -19.42 23.25 8.44
C PHE A 25 -19.89 23.95 7.16
N VAL A 26 -19.24 23.64 6.05
CA VAL A 26 -19.56 24.20 4.74
C VAL A 26 -20.08 23.10 3.83
N GLN A 27 -21.16 23.36 3.09
CA GLN A 27 -21.60 22.47 2.01
C GLN A 27 -20.86 22.83 0.72
N LYS A 28 -20.28 21.83 0.08
CA LYS A 28 -19.54 22.02 -1.18
C LYS A 28 -20.08 21.10 -2.26
N ALA A 29 -20.58 21.67 -3.35
CA ALA A 29 -20.95 20.90 -4.53
C ALA A 29 -19.73 20.22 -5.14
N GLN A 30 -19.87 18.95 -5.50
CA GLN A 30 -18.85 18.16 -6.19
C GLN A 30 -19.01 18.26 -7.70
N THR A 31 -17.91 18.18 -8.44
CA THR A 31 -17.93 17.94 -9.88
C THR A 31 -18.32 16.48 -10.16
N GLN A 32 -18.62 16.16 -11.44
CA GLN A 32 -18.88 14.78 -11.86
C GLN A 32 -17.72 13.85 -11.48
N GLU A 33 -16.49 14.22 -11.84
CA GLU A 33 -15.28 13.45 -11.55
C GLU A 33 -15.10 13.18 -10.04
N GLN A 34 -15.36 14.19 -9.20
CA GLN A 34 -15.27 14.04 -7.75
C GLN A 34 -16.34 13.08 -7.19
N ALA A 35 -17.56 13.12 -7.74
CA ALA A 35 -18.65 12.25 -7.32
C ALA A 35 -18.42 10.80 -7.77
N GLU A 36 -17.96 10.58 -9.00
CA GLU A 36 -17.58 9.26 -9.53
C GLU A 36 -16.47 8.64 -8.68
N PHE A 37 -15.40 9.41 -8.43
CA PHE A 37 -14.31 8.98 -7.56
C PHE A 37 -14.80 8.60 -6.15
N ALA A 38 -15.66 9.41 -5.53
CA ALA A 38 -16.17 9.13 -4.20
C ALA A 38 -16.98 7.81 -4.15
N VAL A 39 -17.69 7.47 -5.23
CA VAL A 39 -18.43 6.21 -5.36
C VAL A 39 -17.48 5.03 -5.54
N GLU A 40 -16.43 5.16 -6.35
CA GLU A 40 -15.42 4.13 -6.54
C GLU A 40 -14.62 3.85 -5.27
N ALA A 41 -14.15 4.90 -4.59
CA ALA A 41 -13.47 4.80 -3.30
C ALA A 41 -14.37 4.10 -2.26
N LEU A 42 -15.66 4.45 -2.23
CA LEU A 42 -16.62 3.80 -1.35
C LEU A 42 -16.80 2.31 -1.66
N ALA A 43 -16.86 1.94 -2.94
CA ALA A 43 -16.97 0.53 -3.34
C ALA A 43 -15.74 -0.28 -2.91
N LYS A 44 -14.54 0.26 -3.15
CA LYS A 44 -13.26 -0.34 -2.71
C LYS A 44 -13.23 -0.53 -1.20
N ALA A 45 -13.51 0.52 -0.43
CA ALA A 45 -13.52 0.46 1.03
C ALA A 45 -14.59 -0.49 1.59
N THR A 46 -15.76 -0.58 0.94
CA THR A 46 -16.81 -1.53 1.34
C THR A 46 -16.33 -2.98 1.17
N TYR A 47 -15.69 -3.29 0.03
CA TYR A 47 -15.18 -4.63 -0.23
C TYR A 47 -14.01 -4.98 0.69
N GLU A 48 -13.10 -4.05 0.93
CA GLU A 48 -12.00 -4.23 1.89
C GLU A 48 -12.52 -4.54 3.30
N ARG A 49 -13.51 -3.77 3.79
CA ARG A 49 -14.15 -4.00 5.09
C ARG A 49 -14.84 -5.35 5.16
N LEU A 50 -15.51 -5.77 4.08
CA LEU A 50 -16.11 -7.11 3.97
C LEU A 50 -15.04 -8.21 4.07
N PHE A 51 -13.92 -8.05 3.36
CA PHE A 51 -12.81 -9.01 3.39
C PHE A 51 -12.20 -9.11 4.79
N ARG A 52 -11.95 -7.96 5.45
CA ARG A 52 -11.48 -7.91 6.85
C ARG A 52 -12.45 -8.62 7.80
N TRP A 53 -13.76 -8.37 7.65
CA TRP A 53 -14.77 -9.07 8.45
C TRP A 53 -14.74 -10.58 8.21
N LEU A 54 -14.60 -11.03 6.97
CA LEU A 54 -14.50 -12.44 6.64
C LEU A 54 -13.30 -13.10 7.33
N VAL A 55 -12.12 -12.48 7.26
CA VAL A 55 -10.91 -12.95 7.95
C VAL A 55 -11.13 -13.03 9.46
N MET A 56 -11.69 -11.98 10.08
CA MET A 56 -12.03 -11.97 11.51
C MET A 56 -12.99 -13.12 11.88
N ARG A 57 -14.00 -13.38 11.05
CA ARG A 57 -14.96 -14.47 11.25
C ARG A 57 -14.31 -15.84 11.15
N ILE A 58 -13.41 -16.04 10.18
CA ILE A 58 -12.62 -17.27 10.03
C ILE A 58 -11.73 -17.47 11.25
N ASN A 59 -10.97 -16.44 11.67
CA ASN A 59 -10.11 -16.50 12.85
C ASN A 59 -10.89 -16.87 14.12
N LYS A 60 -12.04 -16.23 14.36
CA LYS A 60 -12.91 -16.56 15.51
C LYS A 60 -13.43 -18.01 15.47
N ALA A 61 -13.62 -18.58 14.28
CA ALA A 61 -14.07 -19.96 14.13
C ALA A 61 -12.93 -20.98 14.33
N LEU A 62 -11.69 -20.61 14.01
CA LEU A 62 -10.50 -21.45 14.14
C LEU A 62 -9.87 -21.36 15.54
N ASP A 63 -9.87 -20.19 16.18
CA ASP A 63 -9.28 -19.94 17.51
C ASP A 63 -10.22 -20.36 18.67
N LYS A 64 -10.72 -21.60 18.63
CA LYS A 64 -11.63 -22.14 19.65
C LYS A 64 -10.92 -22.59 20.93
N THR A 65 -9.61 -22.78 20.88
CA THR A 65 -8.79 -23.23 22.02
C THR A 65 -7.93 -22.08 22.54
N LYS A 66 -8.39 -21.40 23.59
CA LYS A 66 -7.67 -20.29 24.27
C LYS A 66 -6.33 -20.68 24.92
N ARG A 67 -5.87 -21.92 24.79
CA ARG A 67 -4.53 -22.30 25.25
C ARG A 67 -3.56 -21.92 24.13
N GLN A 68 -2.81 -20.84 24.34
CA GLN A 68 -1.64 -20.56 23.50
C GLN A 68 -0.72 -21.77 23.60
N GLY A 69 -0.58 -22.50 22.50
CA GLY A 69 0.39 -23.59 22.41
C GLY A 69 1.80 -23.05 22.65
N ALA A 70 2.71 -23.91 23.11
CA ALA A 70 4.11 -23.54 23.29
C ALA A 70 4.82 -23.23 21.96
N SER A 71 4.22 -23.62 20.84
CA SER A 71 4.77 -23.48 19.48
C SER A 71 3.66 -23.18 18.47
N PHE A 72 4.06 -22.63 17.32
CA PHE A 72 3.20 -22.45 16.16
C PHE A 72 4.00 -22.77 14.88
N ILE A 73 3.29 -23.06 13.79
CA ILE A 73 3.86 -23.21 12.45
C ILE A 73 3.30 -22.08 11.59
N GLY A 74 4.18 -21.22 11.10
CA GLY A 74 3.82 -20.16 10.15
C GLY A 74 3.85 -20.69 8.72
N ILE A 75 2.78 -20.44 7.97
CA ILE A 75 2.72 -20.70 6.53
C ILE A 75 2.56 -19.35 5.85
N LEU A 76 3.48 -19.01 4.96
CA LEU A 76 3.46 -17.77 4.19
C LEU A 76 3.06 -18.08 2.75
N ASP A 77 1.97 -17.46 2.30
CA ASP A 77 1.50 -17.50 0.91
C ASP A 77 1.23 -16.06 0.49
N ILE A 78 2.09 -15.53 -0.38
CA ILE A 78 2.04 -14.14 -0.86
C ILE A 78 1.92 -14.12 -2.37
N ALA A 79 1.43 -13.01 -2.92
CA ALA A 79 1.51 -12.77 -4.35
C ALA A 79 2.98 -12.82 -4.82
N GLY A 80 3.23 -13.53 -5.92
CA GLY A 80 4.56 -13.58 -6.54
C GLY A 80 4.94 -12.26 -7.18
N PHE A 81 6.20 -12.16 -7.63
CA PHE A 81 6.68 -11.01 -8.37
C PHE A 81 5.93 -10.84 -9.70
N GLU A 82 5.44 -9.63 -9.99
CA GLU A 82 4.61 -9.32 -11.16
C GLU A 82 5.27 -8.28 -12.05
N ILE A 83 5.26 -8.53 -13.37
CA ILE A 83 5.66 -7.56 -14.40
C ILE A 83 4.56 -7.51 -15.45
N PHE A 84 3.79 -6.43 -15.46
CA PHE A 84 2.77 -6.16 -16.47
C PHE A 84 3.24 -5.10 -17.47
N GLU A 85 2.46 -4.91 -18.54
CA GLU A 85 2.67 -3.82 -19.50
C GLU A 85 2.57 -2.43 -18.81
N LEU A 86 1.71 -2.31 -17.81
CA LEU A 86 1.55 -1.11 -16.98
C LEU A 86 1.51 -1.50 -15.51
N ASN A 87 2.54 -1.11 -14.75
CA ASN A 87 2.65 -1.40 -13.31
C ASN A 87 2.29 -0.14 -12.52
N SER A 88 1.34 -0.24 -11.59
CA SER A 88 0.92 0.86 -10.72
C SER A 88 1.46 0.69 -9.30
N PHE A 89 0.94 1.46 -8.36
CA PHE A 89 1.35 1.45 -6.96
C PHE A 89 1.21 0.06 -6.31
N GLU A 90 0.15 -0.68 -6.66
CA GLU A 90 -0.10 -2.01 -6.13
C GLU A 90 1.01 -3.00 -6.53
N GLN A 91 1.48 -2.95 -7.78
CA GLN A 91 2.62 -3.76 -8.23
C GLN A 91 3.92 -3.34 -7.52
N LEU A 92 4.11 -2.05 -7.23
CA LEU A 92 5.27 -1.62 -6.43
C LEU A 92 5.25 -2.29 -5.06
N CYS A 93 4.10 -2.29 -4.37
CA CYS A 93 3.97 -2.94 -3.06
C CYS A 93 4.19 -4.46 -3.11
N ILE A 94 3.66 -5.14 -4.13
CA ILE A 94 3.85 -6.59 -4.33
C ILE A 94 5.33 -6.90 -4.59
N ASN A 95 5.95 -6.19 -5.53
CA ASN A 95 7.35 -6.43 -5.92
C ASN A 95 8.31 -6.06 -4.80
N TYR A 96 8.03 -5.00 -4.04
CA TYR A 96 8.76 -4.64 -2.83
C TYR A 96 8.69 -5.74 -1.76
N THR A 97 7.51 -6.32 -1.53
CA THR A 97 7.34 -7.44 -0.59
C THR A 97 8.16 -8.65 -1.02
N ASN A 98 8.20 -8.95 -2.31
CA ASN A 98 9.03 -10.02 -2.87
C ASN A 98 10.54 -9.72 -2.73
N GLU A 99 10.97 -8.47 -2.92
CA GLU A 99 12.36 -8.04 -2.68
C GLU A 99 12.79 -8.29 -1.23
N LYS A 100 11.94 -7.94 -0.26
CA LYS A 100 12.16 -8.19 1.17
C LYS A 100 12.23 -9.68 1.49
N LEU A 101 11.31 -10.48 0.94
CA LEU A 101 11.29 -11.92 1.18
C LEU A 101 12.54 -12.59 0.58
N GLN A 102 12.98 -12.15 -0.60
CA GLN A 102 14.21 -12.63 -1.22
C GLN A 102 15.46 -12.22 -0.40
N GLN A 103 15.50 -11.00 0.14
CA GLN A 103 16.59 -10.59 1.04
C GLN A 103 16.64 -11.43 2.31
N LEU A 104 15.48 -11.74 2.91
CA LEU A 104 15.39 -12.63 4.07
C LEU A 104 15.92 -14.03 3.74
N PHE A 105 15.55 -14.57 2.57
CA PHE A 105 16.08 -15.84 2.10
C PHE A 105 17.61 -15.79 1.93
N ASN A 106 18.13 -14.76 1.25
CA ASN A 106 19.57 -14.60 1.05
C ASN A 106 20.33 -14.48 2.37
N HIS A 107 19.81 -13.69 3.31
CA HIS A 107 20.41 -13.54 4.64
C HIS A 107 20.41 -14.87 5.40
N THR A 108 19.29 -15.59 5.40
CA THR A 108 19.16 -16.85 6.15
C THR A 108 20.04 -17.96 5.55
N MET A 109 20.03 -18.12 4.24
CA MET A 109 20.73 -19.22 3.57
C MET A 109 22.24 -19.00 3.46
N PHE A 110 22.72 -17.75 3.38
CA PHE A 110 24.12 -17.47 3.09
C PHE A 110 24.85 -16.72 4.20
N VAL A 111 24.19 -15.78 4.89
CA VAL A 111 24.87 -14.98 5.93
C VAL A 111 24.86 -15.75 7.25
N LEU A 112 23.68 -16.18 7.71
CA LEU A 112 23.57 -16.90 8.99
C LEU A 112 24.33 -18.23 9.00
N GLU A 113 24.33 -18.95 7.86
CA GLU A 113 25.07 -20.21 7.72
C GLU A 113 26.59 -19.99 7.90
N GLN A 114 27.15 -18.95 7.27
CA GLN A 114 28.58 -18.65 7.39
C GLN A 114 28.95 -18.09 8.77
N GLU A 115 28.05 -17.34 9.41
CA GLU A 115 28.22 -16.90 10.80
C GLU A 115 28.23 -18.08 11.78
N GLU A 116 27.45 -19.13 11.52
CA GLU A 116 27.47 -20.34 12.34
C GLU A 116 28.80 -21.10 12.20
N TYR A 117 29.37 -21.20 11.00
CA TYR A 117 30.70 -21.79 10.81
C TYR A 117 31.77 -21.07 11.63
N GLN A 118 31.75 -19.74 11.64
CA GLN A 118 32.67 -18.95 12.47
C GLN A 118 32.43 -19.18 13.97
N ARG A 119 31.16 -19.27 14.39
CA ARG A 119 30.77 -19.51 15.78
C ARG A 119 31.22 -20.89 16.28
N GLU A 120 31.16 -21.91 15.43
CA GLU A 120 31.63 -23.26 15.73
C GLU A 120 33.16 -23.42 15.62
N GLY A 121 33.86 -22.37 15.17
CA GLY A 121 35.32 -22.39 15.00
C GLY A 121 35.77 -23.24 13.81
N ILE A 122 34.90 -23.43 12.81
CA ILE A 122 35.22 -24.13 11.57
C ILE A 122 36.08 -23.20 10.71
N GLU A 123 37.20 -23.71 10.20
CA GLU A 123 38.04 -22.98 9.25
C GLU A 123 37.26 -22.77 7.95
N TRP A 124 36.69 -21.58 7.80
CA TRP A 124 35.86 -21.21 6.66
C TRP A 124 36.31 -19.86 6.09
N SER A 125 36.47 -19.80 4.77
CA SER A 125 36.73 -18.55 4.06
C SER A 125 35.40 -17.91 3.66
N PHE A 126 35.15 -16.68 4.09
CA PHE A 126 33.92 -15.97 3.74
C PHE A 126 33.75 -15.87 2.23
N ILE A 127 32.58 -16.29 1.73
CA ILE A 127 32.18 -16.20 0.34
C ILE A 127 31.14 -15.10 0.21
N ASP A 128 31.48 -14.07 -0.57
CA ASP A 128 30.53 -13.04 -0.98
C ASP A 128 29.79 -13.52 -2.24
N PHE A 129 28.48 -13.75 -2.09
CA PHE A 129 27.62 -14.19 -3.19
C PHE A 129 27.10 -13.01 -4.04
N GLY A 130 27.31 -11.74 -3.63
CA GLY A 130 26.83 -10.56 -4.36
C GLY A 130 25.31 -10.46 -4.44
N LEU A 131 24.59 -11.13 -3.54
CA LEU A 131 23.13 -11.26 -3.53
C LEU A 131 22.43 -10.20 -2.66
N ASP A 132 23.09 -9.08 -2.39
CA ASP A 132 22.53 -8.04 -1.54
C ASP A 132 21.49 -7.18 -2.26
N LEU A 133 20.24 -7.27 -1.81
CA LEU A 133 19.10 -6.51 -2.30
C LEU A 133 18.85 -5.23 -1.49
N GLN A 134 19.64 -4.99 -0.45
CA GLN A 134 19.52 -3.82 0.41
C GLN A 134 19.48 -2.48 -0.37
N PRO A 135 20.26 -2.27 -1.45
CA PRO A 135 20.16 -1.03 -2.23
C PRO A 135 18.79 -0.80 -2.89
N CYS A 136 18.10 -1.88 -3.31
CA CYS A 136 16.76 -1.81 -3.91
C CYS A 136 15.71 -1.58 -2.83
N ILE A 137 15.85 -2.28 -1.70
CA ILE A 137 14.97 -2.11 -0.53
C ILE A 137 15.04 -0.67 0.00
N GLU A 138 16.24 -0.13 0.20
CA GLU A 138 16.43 1.24 0.67
C GLU A 138 15.92 2.30 -0.31
N LEU A 139 16.05 2.06 -1.63
CA LEU A 139 15.46 2.93 -2.64
C LEU A 139 13.94 3.11 -2.41
N ILE A 140 13.26 2.08 -1.91
CA ILE A 140 11.80 2.07 -1.73
C ILE A 140 11.39 2.57 -0.33
N GLU A 141 11.96 2.01 0.74
CA GLU A 141 11.42 2.17 2.10
C GLU A 141 12.13 3.20 2.98
N LYS A 142 13.31 3.70 2.58
CA LYS A 142 14.18 4.45 3.49
C LYS A 142 13.49 5.72 4.00
N PRO A 143 13.30 5.89 5.32
CA PRO A 143 12.47 6.96 5.85
C PRO A 143 13.20 8.31 5.91
N ALA A 144 14.53 8.33 6.03
CA ALA A 144 15.32 9.54 6.22
C ALA A 144 16.74 9.42 5.64
N GLY A 145 17.38 10.56 5.40
CA GLY A 145 18.61 10.67 4.60
C GLY A 145 18.24 11.14 3.19
N PRO A 146 18.71 10.50 2.11
CA PRO A 146 17.94 10.52 0.86
C PRO A 146 16.68 9.64 1.08
N PRO A 147 15.48 10.23 1.16
CA PRO A 147 14.24 9.47 1.38
C PRO A 147 13.95 8.53 0.21
N GLY A 148 13.42 7.34 0.51
CA GLY A 148 12.97 6.38 -0.48
C GLY A 148 11.65 6.78 -1.14
N ILE A 149 11.22 6.01 -2.14
CA ILE A 149 10.02 6.27 -2.94
C ILE A 149 8.76 6.42 -2.06
N LEU A 150 8.58 5.55 -1.06
CA LEU A 150 7.40 5.60 -0.18
C LEU A 150 7.39 6.84 0.70
N ALA A 151 8.53 7.23 1.27
CA ALA A 151 8.65 8.44 2.07
C ALA A 151 8.42 9.71 1.22
N LEU A 152 8.96 9.73 -0.01
CA LEU A 152 8.71 10.81 -0.97
C LEU A 152 7.22 10.91 -1.35
N LEU A 153 6.55 9.77 -1.53
CA LEU A 153 5.13 9.71 -1.84
C LEU A 153 4.29 10.24 -0.69
N ASP A 154 4.59 9.81 0.54
CA ASP A 154 3.93 10.29 1.75
C ASP A 154 4.06 11.81 1.87
N GLU A 155 5.28 12.35 1.79
CA GLU A 155 5.50 13.79 1.85
C GLU A 155 4.72 14.57 0.79
N GLU A 156 4.72 14.07 -0.44
CA GLU A 156 4.08 14.73 -1.57
C GLU A 156 2.55 14.74 -1.43
N CYS A 157 1.95 13.72 -0.80
CA CYS A 157 0.51 13.67 -0.50
C CYS A 157 0.06 14.82 0.41
N TRP A 158 0.93 15.32 1.29
CA TRP A 158 0.61 16.43 2.20
C TRP A 158 0.83 17.80 1.58
N PHE A 159 1.44 17.88 0.39
CA PHE A 159 1.80 19.17 -0.21
C PHE A 159 0.60 19.79 -0.94
N PRO A 160 0.21 21.04 -0.62
CA PRO A 160 -0.92 21.68 -1.28
C PRO A 160 -0.68 21.81 -2.78
N LYS A 161 -1.61 21.29 -3.60
CA LYS A 161 -1.55 21.29 -5.07
C LYS A 161 -0.48 20.38 -5.69
N ALA A 162 0.06 19.43 -4.93
CA ALA A 162 0.85 18.35 -5.52
C ALA A 162 0.03 17.58 -6.58
N THR A 163 0.75 17.00 -7.52
CA THR A 163 0.20 16.15 -8.59
C THR A 163 1.11 14.92 -8.75
N ASP A 164 0.61 13.85 -9.35
CA ASP A 164 1.45 12.68 -9.63
C ASP A 164 2.69 13.03 -10.47
N LYS A 165 2.60 14.08 -11.30
CA LYS A 165 3.75 14.62 -12.05
C LYS A 165 4.79 15.27 -11.15
N SER A 166 4.38 16.08 -10.17
CA SER A 166 5.33 16.70 -9.22
C SER A 166 5.99 15.64 -8.34
N PHE A 167 5.25 14.59 -7.97
CA PHE A 167 5.80 13.40 -7.31
C PHE A 167 6.91 12.75 -8.16
N VAL A 168 6.65 12.46 -9.44
CA VAL A 168 7.63 11.84 -10.34
C VAL A 168 8.86 12.74 -10.50
N GLU A 169 8.68 14.04 -10.68
CA GLU A 169 9.78 15.01 -10.78
C GLU A 169 10.66 14.98 -9.52
N LYS A 170 10.04 14.94 -8.33
CA LYS A 170 10.73 14.83 -7.03
C LYS A 170 11.49 13.50 -6.90
N VAL A 171 10.87 12.38 -7.26
CA VAL A 171 11.53 11.06 -7.28
C VAL A 171 12.75 11.06 -8.20
N VAL A 172 12.62 11.60 -9.41
CA VAL A 172 13.73 11.67 -10.38
C VAL A 172 14.85 12.60 -9.90
N GLN A 173 14.52 13.68 -9.19
CA GLN A 173 15.48 14.60 -8.60
C GLN A 173 16.29 13.94 -7.48
N GLU A 174 15.60 13.30 -6.52
CA GLU A 174 16.23 12.77 -5.31
C GLU A 174 16.91 11.41 -5.54
N LEU A 175 16.31 10.54 -6.38
CA LEU A 175 16.73 9.15 -6.56
C LEU A 175 17.37 8.88 -7.92
N GLY A 176 17.45 9.88 -8.80
CA GLY A 176 17.86 9.71 -10.20
C GLY A 176 19.28 9.19 -10.45
N ASN A 177 20.14 9.19 -9.43
CA ASN A 177 21.51 8.67 -9.49
C ASN A 177 21.68 7.32 -8.76
N ASN A 178 20.61 6.79 -8.14
CA ASN A 178 20.67 5.50 -7.45
C ASN A 178 20.86 4.36 -8.49
N PRO A 179 21.78 3.41 -8.26
CA PRO A 179 22.06 2.33 -9.22
C PRO A 179 20.88 1.38 -9.49
N LYS A 180 19.88 1.37 -8.61
CA LYS A 180 18.64 0.58 -8.76
C LYS A 180 17.49 1.38 -9.37
N PHE A 181 17.70 2.67 -9.66
CA PHE A 181 16.71 3.55 -10.27
C PHE A 181 17.11 3.90 -11.72
N GLN A 182 16.13 3.91 -12.62
CA GLN A 182 16.36 4.35 -14.00
C GLN A 182 15.31 5.39 -14.41
N LYS A 183 15.79 6.49 -15.00
CA LYS A 183 14.93 7.49 -15.64
C LYS A 183 14.27 6.87 -16.89
N PRO A 184 13.05 7.28 -17.24
CA PRO A 184 12.38 6.80 -18.43
C PRO A 184 13.18 7.15 -19.70
N LYS A 185 13.25 6.25 -20.67
CA LYS A 185 13.89 6.52 -21.97
C LYS A 185 12.91 7.29 -22.85
N LYS A 186 13.30 8.46 -23.38
CA LYS A 186 12.38 9.31 -24.16
C LYS A 186 11.95 8.72 -25.51
N LEU A 187 10.67 9.00 -25.83
CA LEU A 187 9.88 8.94 -27.09
C LEU A 187 8.85 7.81 -27.27
N LYS A 188 8.89 6.72 -26.49
CA LYS A 188 7.87 5.64 -26.62
C LYS A 188 7.40 5.02 -25.31
N ASP A 189 8.14 5.19 -24.21
CA ASP A 189 7.77 4.55 -22.97
C ASP A 189 6.73 5.38 -22.26
N ASP A 190 5.61 4.73 -21.97
CA ASP A 190 4.56 5.28 -21.15
C ASP A 190 5.07 5.46 -19.71
N ALA A 191 5.97 4.62 -19.19
CA ALA A 191 6.39 4.68 -17.79
C ALA A 191 7.02 6.00 -17.30
N ASP A 192 6.77 6.32 -16.04
CA ASP A 192 7.28 7.53 -15.37
C ASP A 192 8.68 7.31 -14.78
N PHE A 193 8.98 6.10 -14.31
CA PHE A 193 10.30 5.68 -13.85
C PHE A 193 10.43 4.14 -13.83
N CYS A 194 11.66 3.64 -13.68
CA CYS A 194 11.92 2.20 -13.59
C CYS A 194 12.73 1.87 -12.33
N ILE A 195 12.47 0.69 -11.76
CA ILE A 195 13.28 0.11 -10.67
C ILE A 195 13.90 -1.20 -11.15
N ILE A 196 15.16 -1.43 -10.79
CA ILE A 196 15.89 -2.67 -11.07
C ILE A 196 15.75 -3.58 -9.85
N HIS A 197 14.71 -4.41 -9.85
CA HIS A 197 14.48 -5.42 -8.83
C HIS A 197 15.37 -6.65 -9.02
N TYR A 198 15.43 -7.53 -8.03
CA TYR A 198 16.16 -8.81 -8.13
C TYR A 198 15.68 -9.66 -9.32
N ALA A 199 14.38 -9.62 -9.63
CA ALA A 199 13.77 -10.41 -10.70
C ALA A 199 13.79 -9.72 -12.08
N GLY A 200 14.23 -8.46 -12.15
CA GLY A 200 14.33 -7.72 -13.40
C GLY A 200 13.93 -6.25 -13.28
N LYS A 201 14.04 -5.53 -14.40
CA LYS A 201 13.61 -4.14 -14.51
C LYS A 201 12.08 -4.08 -14.61
N VAL A 202 11.46 -3.24 -13.78
CA VAL A 202 10.02 -2.98 -13.80
C VAL A 202 9.76 -1.51 -14.07
N ASP A 203 8.86 -1.25 -15.01
CA ASP A 203 8.47 0.08 -15.48
C ASP A 203 7.17 0.50 -14.77
N TYR A 204 7.19 1.60 -14.02
CA TYR A 204 6.08 2.06 -13.20
C TYR A 204 5.41 3.33 -13.76
N LYS A 205 4.09 3.38 -13.62
CA LYS A 205 3.24 4.53 -13.92
C LYS A 205 2.66 5.09 -12.62
N ALA A 206 2.97 6.34 -12.33
CA ALA A 206 2.61 7.06 -11.12
C ALA A 206 1.17 7.61 -11.12
N ASN A 207 0.38 7.33 -12.15
CA ASN A 207 -1.02 7.79 -12.23
C ASN A 207 -1.81 7.43 -10.98
N GLU A 208 -2.40 8.44 -10.36
CA GLU A 208 -3.23 8.36 -9.15
C GLU A 208 -2.48 7.87 -7.90
N TRP A 209 -1.15 7.87 -7.86
CA TRP A 209 -0.40 7.38 -6.70
C TRP A 209 -0.68 8.21 -5.45
N LEU A 210 -0.75 9.55 -5.57
CA LEU A 210 -1.07 10.40 -4.42
C LEU A 210 -2.46 10.05 -3.85
N MET A 211 -3.42 9.79 -4.74
CA MET A 211 -4.78 9.44 -4.36
C MET A 211 -4.85 8.03 -3.75
N LYS A 212 -4.18 7.05 -4.35
CA LYS A 212 -4.09 5.67 -3.84
C LYS A 212 -3.42 5.60 -2.49
N ASN A 213 -2.43 6.46 -2.23
CA ASN A 213 -1.72 6.51 -0.96
C ASN A 213 -2.55 7.21 0.14
N MET A 214 -3.26 8.29 -0.19
CA MET A 214 -4.13 8.97 0.78
C MET A 214 -5.42 8.22 1.09
N ASP A 215 -5.92 7.42 0.14
CA ASP A 215 -7.19 6.69 0.18
C ASP A 215 -8.36 7.50 0.80
N PRO A 216 -8.66 8.71 0.26
CA PRO A 216 -9.60 9.61 0.91
C PRO A 216 -11.04 9.08 0.76
N LEU A 217 -11.71 8.90 1.90
CA LEU A 217 -13.12 8.55 1.97
C LEU A 217 -13.99 9.74 2.38
N ASN A 218 -15.21 9.77 1.86
CA ASN A 218 -16.19 10.79 2.25
C ASN A 218 -16.79 10.46 3.62
N ASP A 219 -16.35 11.18 4.65
CA ASP A 219 -16.80 11.03 6.04
C ASP A 219 -18.33 11.08 6.21
N ASN A 220 -19.03 11.87 5.38
CA ASN A 220 -20.49 11.97 5.45
C ASN A 220 -21.12 10.62 5.10
N VAL A 221 -20.61 9.95 4.06
CA VAL A 221 -21.11 8.65 3.62
C VAL A 221 -20.71 7.55 4.59
N ALA A 222 -19.46 7.57 5.08
CA ALA A 222 -19.00 6.63 6.09
C ALA A 222 -19.87 6.70 7.36
N THR A 223 -20.23 7.91 7.80
CA THR A 223 -21.15 8.12 8.94
C THR A 223 -22.54 7.52 8.68
N LEU A 224 -23.10 7.74 7.48
CA LEU A 224 -24.39 7.18 7.12
C LEU A 224 -24.38 5.64 7.09
N LEU A 225 -23.28 5.04 6.63
CA LEU A 225 -23.12 3.58 6.59
C LEU A 225 -22.97 2.98 7.99
N ASN A 226 -22.23 3.64 8.88
CA ASN A 226 -22.15 3.26 10.28
C ASN A 226 -23.55 3.29 10.96
N GLN A 227 -24.39 4.24 10.57
CA GLN A 227 -25.78 4.38 11.04
C GLN A 227 -26.81 3.60 10.18
N SER A 228 -26.35 2.69 9.31
CA SER A 228 -27.24 1.92 8.46
C SER A 228 -28.28 1.14 9.28
N SER A 229 -29.49 1.04 8.73
CA SER A 229 -30.55 0.18 9.28
C SER A 229 -30.25 -1.32 9.09
N ASP A 230 -29.36 -1.66 8.16
CA ASP A 230 -28.84 -3.01 8.03
C ASP A 230 -27.73 -3.23 9.07
N LYS A 231 -27.97 -4.18 9.98
CA LYS A 231 -27.06 -4.47 11.09
C LYS A 231 -25.68 -4.94 10.60
N PHE A 232 -25.62 -5.69 9.51
CA PHE A 232 -24.36 -6.17 8.94
C PHE A 232 -23.57 -5.01 8.32
N VAL A 233 -24.23 -4.15 7.56
CA VAL A 233 -23.59 -2.94 6.99
C VAL A 233 -23.09 -2.02 8.11
N SER A 234 -23.91 -1.75 9.14
CA SER A 234 -23.48 -0.99 10.31
C SER A 234 -22.27 -1.64 11.00
N GLU A 235 -22.23 -2.97 11.14
CA GLU A 235 -21.09 -3.69 11.69
C GLU A 235 -19.81 -3.49 10.86
N LEU A 236 -19.88 -3.61 9.53
CA LEU A 236 -18.74 -3.37 8.63
C LEU A 236 -18.17 -1.95 8.76
N TRP A 237 -19.02 -0.96 9.07
CA TRP A 237 -18.68 0.46 9.11
C TRP A 237 -18.53 1.04 10.52
N LYS A 238 -18.49 0.19 11.57
CA LYS A 238 -18.14 0.62 12.92
C LYS A 238 -16.65 0.96 13.00
N ASP A 239 -16.33 2.13 13.56
CA ASP A 239 -14.96 2.51 13.89
C ASP A 239 -14.37 1.52 14.91
N GLY A 240 -13.21 0.95 14.59
CA GLY A 240 -12.49 0.05 15.49
C GLY A 240 -12.55 -1.44 15.17
N MET A 241 -12.83 -1.85 13.93
CA MET A 241 -12.37 -3.17 13.44
C MET A 241 -10.84 -3.19 13.37
N LYS A 242 -10.19 -3.24 14.53
CA LYS A 242 -8.79 -3.62 14.66
C LYS A 242 -8.73 -5.15 14.53
N LEU A 243 -7.85 -5.63 13.66
CA LEU A 243 -7.38 -7.02 13.68
C LEU A 243 -6.72 -7.31 15.03
#